data_AF-A0A9D6ISA1-F1
#
_entry.id   AF-A0A9D6ISA1-F1
#
_cell.length_a   1.000
_cell.length_b   1.000
_cell.length_c   1.000
_cell.angle_alpha   90.00
_cell.angle_beta   90.00
_cell.angle_gamma   90.00
#
_symmetry.space_group_name_H-M   'P 1'
#
loop_
_entity.id
_entity.type
_entity.pdbx_description
1 polymer ?
#
loop_
_entity_poly.entity_id
_entity_poly.type
_entity_poly.pdbx_seq_one_letter_code
_entity_poly.pdbx_strand_id
1 'polypeptide(L)'
;MATKDKEKKTVPPKGEGAPETTGVWERLNEFGERHAKLIIFLSSALIVLTVIIFAKVFYDRTLAERAARDVSQAGDDVEKLVKLKEKYKDSPVAAEIVYRLANRYYQDGKLDEAEKEYTEFKSRFPNHPLKFFVDKAYVSLIANKKFLAEDKEQRLKVRALQTHPEDRAKVPQILKDIPEDRRTSVDASYLSVGPPKLPNPELHVEIANRGTFWVELFENEAPNTVANFLKLVEDKTLVGTTLQRTGDVLRCSKPVDFCLDFERTDLEADDYLLVARKTQGRDDVAGAEFEILTRKTPNPPETTVFGRVTAYTPIVDNLKPEDAIKAITIQRRREGKVEPSRRLVNPEIQIEIAGKGAFVVELFEDEAPNTVRNMVKLVEEKALDGVKPVKAGDLLRLSKKVDFFVPFETTNRKPLAGWVVVRKAQGREDVEGATFEILLAEQPESKDVAVIGRVKGDRGFLANLAPEDAVKSAVVIRKRSSPYDPKRNKP
;
A
#
# COMPACT_ATOMS: atom_id res chain seq x y z
N MET A 1 -51.37 -11.74 -76.51
CA MET A 1 -50.90 -11.84 -77.91
C MET A 1 -49.64 -12.69 -77.91
N ALA A 2 -49.69 -13.81 -78.62
CA ALA A 2 -48.62 -14.80 -78.72
C ALA A 2 -47.98 -14.73 -80.10
N THR A 3 -46.66 -14.93 -80.20
CA THR A 3 -45.94 -15.39 -81.42
C THR A 3 -44.54 -15.83 -80.93
N LYS A 4 -44.31 -17.11 -80.64
CA LYS A 4 -43.96 -18.26 -81.52
C LYS A 4 -42.59 -18.14 -82.19
N ASP A 5 -41.63 -18.78 -81.55
CA ASP A 5 -40.31 -19.18 -82.07
C ASP A 5 -40.39 -20.05 -83.32
N LYS A 6 -39.37 -19.94 -84.18
CA LYS A 6 -38.88 -21.04 -85.02
C LYS A 6 -37.39 -20.86 -85.35
N GLU A 7 -36.67 -21.95 -85.08
CA GLU A 7 -35.27 -22.22 -85.43
C GLU A 7 -34.90 -21.98 -86.90
N LYS A 8 -33.62 -21.66 -87.13
CA LYS A 8 -32.90 -22.14 -88.31
C LYS A 8 -31.46 -22.51 -87.95
N LYS A 9 -31.20 -23.83 -87.97
CA LYS A 9 -29.88 -24.47 -88.04
C LYS A 9 -29.22 -24.19 -89.41
N THR A 10 -27.93 -23.86 -89.41
CA THR A 10 -27.01 -24.16 -90.52
C THR A 10 -25.62 -24.52 -89.98
N VAL A 11 -25.02 -25.48 -90.68
CA VAL A 11 -23.89 -26.38 -90.41
C VAL A 11 -22.54 -25.75 -90.84
N PRO A 12 -21.38 -26.24 -90.38
CA PRO A 12 -20.15 -25.46 -90.17
C PRO A 12 -19.14 -25.56 -91.33
N PRO A 13 -18.13 -24.68 -91.38
CA PRO A 13 -16.87 -24.97 -92.06
C PRO A 13 -15.83 -25.56 -91.10
N LYS A 14 -15.04 -26.44 -91.68
CA LYS A 14 -14.11 -27.40 -91.10
C LYS A 14 -12.68 -26.86 -91.31
N GLY A 15 -11.92 -26.78 -90.23
CA GLY A 15 -10.46 -26.96 -90.22
C GLY A 15 -9.60 -25.82 -90.78
N GLU A 16 -9.21 -24.90 -89.90
CA GLU A 16 -7.89 -24.25 -89.94
C GLU A 16 -7.23 -24.46 -88.58
N GLY A 17 -5.90 -24.67 -88.60
CA GLY A 17 -5.13 -25.35 -87.56
C GLY A 17 -5.43 -24.93 -86.13
N ALA A 18 -5.51 -25.92 -85.23
CA ALA A 18 -5.53 -25.68 -83.81
C ALA A 18 -4.33 -24.76 -83.47
N PRO A 19 -4.54 -23.57 -82.88
CA PRO A 19 -3.43 -22.77 -82.38
C PRO A 19 -2.73 -23.62 -81.34
N GLU A 20 -1.43 -23.85 -81.52
CA GLU A 20 -0.59 -24.41 -80.47
C GLU A 20 -0.89 -23.62 -79.20
N THR A 21 -1.49 -24.31 -78.24
CA THR A 21 -1.82 -23.71 -76.94
C THR A 21 -0.50 -23.51 -76.24
N THR A 22 0.15 -22.37 -76.51
CA THR A 22 1.29 -21.90 -75.73
C THR A 22 0.87 -21.99 -74.29
N GLY A 23 1.55 -22.85 -73.55
CA GLY A 23 1.17 -23.20 -72.20
C GLY A 23 1.02 -21.92 -71.39
N VAL A 24 0.09 -21.85 -70.43
CA VAL A 24 -0.07 -20.70 -69.53
C VAL A 24 1.29 -20.25 -68.95
N TRP A 25 2.20 -21.22 -68.76
CA TRP A 25 3.59 -21.02 -68.36
C TRP A 25 4.44 -20.22 -69.36
N GLU A 26 4.32 -20.45 -70.66
CA GLU A 26 5.08 -19.68 -71.67
C GLU A 26 4.61 -18.23 -71.75
N ARG A 27 3.29 -17.99 -71.62
CA ARG A 27 2.74 -16.63 -71.56
C ARG A 27 3.18 -15.88 -70.30
N LEU A 28 3.26 -16.59 -69.17
CA LEU A 28 3.83 -16.04 -67.93
C LEU A 28 5.32 -15.75 -68.06
N ASN A 29 6.06 -16.61 -68.78
CA ASN A 29 7.49 -16.41 -69.00
C ASN A 29 7.75 -15.22 -69.91
N GLU A 30 7.00 -15.10 -71.01
CA GLU A 30 7.12 -13.98 -71.94
C GLU A 30 6.67 -12.65 -71.30
N PHE A 31 5.63 -12.67 -70.46
CA PHE A 31 5.25 -11.53 -69.64
C PHE A 31 6.34 -11.17 -68.63
N GLY A 32 6.91 -12.19 -67.97
CA GLY A 32 8.02 -12.06 -67.04
C GLY A 32 9.24 -11.41 -67.68
N GLU A 33 9.63 -11.82 -68.88
CA GLU A 33 10.75 -11.24 -69.63
C GLU A 33 10.48 -9.80 -70.09
N ARG A 34 9.28 -9.52 -70.63
CA ARG A 34 8.91 -8.16 -71.06
C ARG A 34 8.84 -7.17 -69.89
N HIS A 35 8.44 -7.64 -68.71
CA HIS A 35 8.26 -6.78 -67.53
C HIS A 35 9.31 -6.99 -66.42
N ALA A 36 10.37 -7.78 -66.66
CA ALA A 36 11.36 -8.13 -65.65
C ALA A 36 11.93 -6.90 -64.91
N LYS A 37 12.29 -5.85 -65.66
CA LYS A 37 12.84 -4.61 -65.08
C LYS A 37 11.84 -3.88 -64.18
N LEU A 38 10.56 -3.84 -64.55
CA LEU A 38 9.52 -3.19 -63.76
C LEU A 38 9.22 -4.00 -62.48
N ILE A 39 9.15 -5.32 -62.59
CA ILE A 39 8.92 -6.22 -61.45
C ILE A 39 10.06 -6.11 -60.44
N ILE A 40 11.32 -6.11 -60.90
CA ILE A 40 12.51 -5.93 -60.04
C ILE A 40 12.49 -4.56 -59.35
N PHE A 41 12.12 -3.50 -60.06
CA PHE A 41 12.02 -2.16 -59.49
C PHE A 41 10.95 -2.08 -58.40
N LEU A 42 9.74 -2.58 -58.68
CA LEU A 42 8.63 -2.57 -57.72
C LEU A 42 8.92 -3.43 -56.49
N SER A 43 9.52 -4.60 -56.66
CA SER A 43 9.90 -5.46 -55.54
C SER A 43 10.99 -4.82 -54.68
N SER A 44 11.99 -4.19 -55.29
CA SER A 44 13.04 -3.44 -54.58
C SER A 44 12.46 -2.26 -53.80
N ALA A 45 11.57 -1.48 -54.40
CA ALA A 45 10.89 -0.37 -53.74
C ALA A 45 10.04 -0.83 -52.55
N LEU A 46 9.34 -1.96 -52.69
CA LEU A 46 8.55 -2.56 -51.61
C LEU A 46 9.43 -3.04 -50.45
N ILE A 47 10.58 -3.65 -50.74
CA ILE A 47 11.56 -4.09 -49.72
C ILE A 47 12.11 -2.87 -48.97
N VAL A 48 12.52 -1.82 -49.67
CA VAL A 48 13.03 -0.58 -49.04
C VAL A 48 11.96 0.07 -48.17
N LEU A 49 10.73 0.19 -48.67
CA LEU A 49 9.60 0.73 -47.90
C LEU A 49 9.34 -0.10 -46.64
N THR A 50 9.38 -1.43 -46.75
CA THR A 50 9.19 -2.36 -45.63
C THR A 50 10.29 -2.17 -44.58
N VAL A 51 11.56 -2.07 -44.99
CA VAL A 51 12.69 -1.80 -44.08
C VAL A 51 12.54 -0.45 -43.37
N ILE A 52 12.11 0.61 -44.08
CA ILE A 52 11.87 1.93 -43.47
C ILE A 52 10.75 1.85 -42.43
N ILE A 53 9.66 1.13 -42.72
CA ILE A 53 8.56 0.92 -41.77
C ILE A 53 9.06 0.15 -40.55
N PHE A 54 9.79 -0.95 -40.72
CA PHE A 54 10.35 -1.71 -39.61
C PHE A 54 11.36 -0.91 -38.79
N ALA A 55 12.24 -0.14 -39.43
CA ALA A 55 13.19 0.73 -38.75
C ALA A 55 12.48 1.78 -37.90
N LYS A 56 11.40 2.38 -38.43
CA LYS A 56 10.56 3.32 -37.68
C LYS A 56 9.88 2.64 -36.48
N VAL A 57 9.22 1.50 -36.69
CA VAL A 57 8.56 0.74 -35.61
C VAL A 57 9.55 0.33 -34.52
N PHE A 58 10.75 -0.12 -34.91
CA PHE A 58 11.80 -0.49 -33.97
C PHE A 58 12.34 0.72 -33.21
N TYR A 59 12.56 1.85 -33.89
CA TYR A 59 12.96 3.10 -33.26
C TYR A 59 11.91 3.59 -32.25
N ASP A 60 10.63 3.59 -32.64
CA ASP A 60 9.53 4.02 -31.77
C ASP A 60 9.41 3.10 -30.54
N ARG A 61 9.57 1.79 -30.72
CA ARG A 61 9.56 0.82 -29.61
C ARG A 61 10.73 1.01 -28.65
N THR A 62 11.94 1.12 -29.17
CA THR A 62 13.13 1.33 -28.33
C THR A 62 13.10 2.69 -27.61
N LEU A 63 12.56 3.72 -28.26
CA LEU A 63 12.34 5.03 -27.65
C LEU A 63 11.28 4.95 -26.55
N ALA A 64 10.18 4.23 -26.77
CA ALA A 64 9.14 4.01 -25.78
C ALA A 64 9.66 3.23 -24.56
N GLU A 65 10.46 2.17 -24.75
CA GLU A 65 11.07 1.40 -23.65
C GLU A 65 12.07 2.21 -22.82
N ARG A 66 12.80 3.14 -23.45
CA ARG A 66 13.68 4.08 -22.75
C ARG A 66 12.86 5.12 -21.98
N ALA A 67 11.85 5.71 -22.64
CA ALA A 67 10.96 6.68 -22.01
C ALA A 67 10.23 6.08 -20.79
N ALA A 68 9.71 4.86 -20.90
CA ALA A 68 9.04 4.18 -19.79
C ALA A 68 9.97 3.93 -18.58
N ARG A 69 11.24 3.58 -18.83
CA ARG A 69 12.24 3.45 -17.77
C ARG A 69 12.56 4.80 -17.11
N ASP A 70 12.77 5.84 -17.91
CA ASP A 70 13.05 7.18 -17.40
C ASP A 70 11.86 7.71 -16.57
N VAL A 71 10.62 7.48 -17.00
CA VAL A 71 9.40 7.83 -16.24
C VAL A 71 9.30 7.05 -14.94
N SER A 72 9.59 5.74 -14.97
CA SER A 72 9.60 4.91 -13.75
C SER A 72 10.66 5.40 -12.75
N GLN A 73 11.85 5.77 -13.22
CA GLN A 73 12.93 6.31 -12.38
C GLN A 73 12.65 7.73 -11.86
N ALA A 74 11.94 8.55 -12.63
CA ALA A 74 11.53 9.87 -12.18
C ALA A 74 10.55 9.79 -11.00
N GLY A 75 9.74 8.73 -10.92
CA GLY A 75 8.72 8.58 -9.90
C GLY A 75 7.72 9.74 -9.96
N ASP A 76 7.52 10.40 -8.81
CA ASP A 76 6.58 11.52 -8.64
C ASP A 76 7.29 12.90 -8.57
N ASP A 77 8.53 12.97 -9.02
CA ASP A 77 9.34 14.20 -9.01
C ASP A 77 8.94 15.15 -10.17
N VAL A 78 8.37 16.31 -9.82
CA VAL A 78 7.86 17.30 -10.78
C VAL A 78 8.93 17.78 -11.75
N GLU A 79 10.14 18.10 -11.28
CA GLU A 79 11.19 18.66 -12.13
C GLU A 79 11.68 17.66 -13.17
N LYS A 80 11.77 16.39 -12.77
CA LYS A 80 12.13 15.30 -13.69
C LYS A 80 11.02 15.09 -14.72
N LEU A 81 9.75 15.06 -14.30
CA LEU A 81 8.62 14.89 -15.22
C LEU A 81 8.52 16.03 -16.24
N VAL A 82 8.80 17.28 -15.87
CA VAL A 82 8.86 18.41 -16.81
C VAL A 82 9.97 18.22 -17.85
N LYS A 83 11.18 17.82 -17.42
CA LYS A 83 12.29 17.51 -18.35
C LYS A 83 11.94 16.36 -19.30
N LEU A 84 11.26 15.33 -18.79
CA LEU A 84 10.82 14.19 -19.59
C LEU A 84 9.73 14.55 -20.58
N LYS A 85 8.81 15.46 -20.21
CA LYS A 85 7.75 15.96 -21.10
C LYS A 85 8.36 16.61 -22.35
N GLU A 86 9.39 17.45 -22.18
CA GLU A 86 10.10 18.07 -23.30
C GLU A 86 10.90 17.05 -24.12
N LYS A 87 11.64 16.16 -23.43
CA LYS A 87 12.49 15.15 -24.07
C LYS A 87 11.71 14.14 -24.91
N TYR A 88 10.52 13.75 -24.47
CA TYR A 88 9.71 12.68 -25.06
C TYR A 88 8.39 13.16 -25.64
N LYS A 89 8.29 14.45 -26.02
CA LYS A 89 7.03 15.04 -26.50
C LYS A 89 6.39 14.24 -27.64
N ASP A 90 7.17 13.71 -28.59
CA ASP A 90 6.62 12.98 -29.75
C ASP A 90 6.55 11.46 -29.55
N SER A 91 6.88 10.98 -28.34
CA SER A 91 6.87 9.55 -28.01
C SER A 91 5.46 9.04 -27.67
N PRO A 92 5.17 7.74 -27.90
CA PRO A 92 3.95 7.11 -27.38
C PRO A 92 3.75 7.27 -25.85
N VAL A 93 4.83 7.47 -25.09
CA VAL A 93 4.79 7.63 -23.62
C VAL A 93 4.45 9.07 -23.19
N ALA A 94 4.40 10.03 -24.12
CA ALA A 94 4.12 11.45 -23.82
C ALA A 94 2.81 11.65 -23.06
N ALA A 95 1.77 10.89 -23.40
CA ALA A 95 0.48 10.95 -22.73
C ALA A 95 0.59 10.59 -21.24
N GLU A 96 1.33 9.52 -20.91
CA GLU A 96 1.53 9.10 -19.51
C GLU A 96 2.30 10.16 -18.72
N ILE A 97 3.34 10.77 -19.32
CA ILE A 97 4.13 11.82 -18.68
C ILE A 97 3.26 13.03 -18.32
N VAL A 98 2.48 13.54 -19.29
CA VAL A 98 1.59 14.70 -19.07
C VAL A 98 0.53 14.38 -18.01
N TYR A 99 -0.05 13.18 -18.03
CA TYR A 99 -1.02 12.76 -17.02
C TYR A 99 -0.43 12.69 -15.61
N ARG A 100 0.75 12.07 -15.45
CA ARG A 100 1.44 11.99 -14.15
C ARG A 100 1.82 13.38 -13.64
N LEU A 101 2.33 14.24 -14.51
CA LEU A 101 2.67 15.62 -14.18
C LEU A 101 1.44 16.42 -13.70
N ALA A 102 0.30 16.31 -14.41
CA ALA A 102 -0.95 16.95 -14.02
C ALA A 102 -1.45 16.47 -12.64
N ASN A 103 -1.45 15.15 -12.40
CA ASN A 103 -1.81 14.56 -11.10
C ASN A 103 -0.90 15.06 -9.98
N ARG A 104 0.40 15.20 -10.26
CA ARG A 104 1.35 15.68 -9.26
C ARG A 104 1.11 17.15 -8.92
N TYR A 105 0.89 18.01 -9.92
CA TYR A 105 0.49 19.40 -9.67
C TYR A 105 -0.80 19.48 -8.85
N TYR A 106 -1.78 18.63 -9.15
CA TYR A 106 -3.03 18.57 -8.39
C TYR A 106 -2.80 18.16 -6.92
N GLN A 107 -1.96 17.14 -6.67
CA GLN A 107 -1.59 16.69 -5.32
C GLN A 107 -0.81 17.75 -4.54
N ASP A 108 0.07 18.48 -5.22
CA ASP A 108 0.85 19.59 -4.63
C ASP A 108 0.01 20.87 -4.43
N GLY A 109 -1.30 20.85 -4.77
CA GLY A 109 -2.21 21.99 -4.63
C GLY A 109 -2.03 23.09 -5.69
N LYS A 110 -1.19 22.84 -6.70
CA LYS A 110 -0.90 23.73 -7.85
C LYS A 110 -1.99 23.58 -8.92
N LEU A 111 -3.19 24.05 -8.60
CA LEU A 111 -4.40 23.74 -9.38
C LEU A 111 -4.41 24.38 -10.78
N ASP A 112 -3.77 25.54 -10.97
CA ASP A 112 -3.69 26.21 -12.27
C ASP A 112 -2.76 25.45 -13.22
N GLU A 113 -1.62 24.99 -12.73
CA GLU A 113 -0.67 24.17 -13.48
C GLU A 113 -1.28 22.81 -13.81
N ALA A 114 -1.98 22.18 -12.86
CA ALA A 114 -2.71 20.94 -13.10
C ALA A 114 -3.75 21.11 -14.22
N GLU A 115 -4.50 22.21 -14.23
CA GLU A 115 -5.51 22.50 -15.25
C GLU A 115 -4.90 22.61 -16.64
N LYS A 116 -3.78 23.33 -16.73
CA LYS A 116 -3.04 23.50 -17.98
C LYS A 116 -2.59 22.15 -18.55
N GLU A 117 -2.03 21.29 -17.71
CA GLU A 117 -1.50 19.99 -18.12
C GLU A 117 -2.62 19.00 -18.52
N TYR A 118 -3.74 18.95 -17.78
CA TYR A 118 -4.89 18.14 -18.21
C TYR A 118 -5.53 18.66 -19.51
N THR A 119 -5.60 19.98 -19.69
CA THR A 119 -6.11 20.59 -20.93
C THR A 119 -5.21 20.24 -22.11
N GLU A 120 -3.87 20.30 -21.92
CA GLU A 120 -2.92 19.85 -22.93
C GLU A 120 -3.15 18.37 -23.26
N PHE A 121 -3.29 17.50 -22.25
CA PHE A 121 -3.54 16.07 -22.47
C PHE A 121 -4.77 15.87 -23.36
N LYS A 122 -5.89 16.52 -23.03
CA LYS A 122 -7.17 16.36 -23.75
C LYS A 122 -7.07 16.82 -25.21
N SER A 123 -6.27 17.86 -25.46
CA SER A 123 -6.06 18.39 -26.82
C SER A 123 -5.14 17.51 -27.66
N ARG A 124 -4.02 17.03 -27.09
CA ARG A 124 -3.02 16.22 -27.81
C ARG A 124 -3.35 14.74 -27.91
N PHE A 125 -4.06 14.18 -26.93
CA PHE A 125 -4.28 12.74 -26.80
C PHE A 125 -5.78 12.36 -26.71
N PRO A 126 -6.64 12.86 -27.62
CA PRO A 126 -8.09 12.70 -27.51
C PRO A 126 -8.59 11.25 -27.62
N ASN A 127 -7.76 10.34 -28.16
CA ASN A 127 -8.10 8.91 -28.33
C ASN A 127 -7.24 7.99 -27.47
N HIS A 128 -6.46 8.53 -26.51
CA HIS A 128 -5.56 7.72 -25.70
C HIS A 128 -6.33 6.97 -24.59
N PRO A 129 -5.94 5.72 -24.23
CA PRO A 129 -6.61 4.96 -23.18
C PRO A 129 -6.73 5.67 -21.82
N LEU A 130 -5.78 6.56 -21.51
CA LEU A 130 -5.79 7.33 -20.26
C LEU A 130 -6.83 8.49 -20.24
N LYS A 131 -7.48 8.80 -21.36
CA LYS A 131 -8.46 9.90 -21.45
C LYS A 131 -9.55 9.82 -20.38
N PHE A 132 -10.09 8.62 -20.13
CA PHE A 132 -11.13 8.42 -19.14
C PHE A 132 -10.69 8.87 -17.73
N PHE A 133 -9.46 8.54 -17.34
CA PHE A 133 -8.89 8.93 -16.04
C PHE A 133 -8.64 10.44 -15.99
N VAL A 134 -8.13 11.02 -17.08
CA VAL A 134 -7.90 12.46 -17.20
C VAL A 134 -9.21 13.25 -17.08
N ASP A 135 -10.29 12.84 -17.76
CA ASP A 135 -11.57 13.52 -17.68
C ASP A 135 -12.14 13.50 -16.25
N LYS A 136 -12.04 12.35 -15.57
CA LYS A 136 -12.47 12.23 -14.16
C LYS A 136 -11.65 13.13 -13.24
N ALA A 137 -10.32 13.13 -13.39
CA ALA A 137 -9.42 13.95 -12.58
C ALA A 137 -9.64 15.45 -12.84
N TYR A 138 -9.87 15.83 -14.10
CA TYR A 138 -10.17 17.21 -14.49
C TYR A 138 -11.48 17.72 -13.89
N VAL A 139 -12.55 16.91 -13.88
CA VAL A 139 -13.81 17.29 -13.20
C VAL A 139 -13.59 17.54 -11.71
N SER A 140 -12.82 16.67 -11.05
CA SER A 140 -12.45 16.84 -9.64
C SER A 140 -11.63 18.11 -9.41
N LEU A 141 -10.68 18.41 -10.31
CA LEU A 141 -9.89 19.64 -10.28
C LEU A 141 -10.78 20.88 -10.37
N ILE A 142 -11.71 20.93 -11.34
CA ILE A 142 -12.61 22.08 -11.53
C ILE A 142 -13.52 22.24 -10.31
N ALA A 143 -14.03 21.14 -9.75
CA ALA A 143 -14.81 21.18 -8.51
C ALA A 143 -13.98 21.75 -7.35
N ASN A 144 -12.72 21.35 -7.20
CA ASN A 144 -11.83 21.86 -6.15
C ASN A 144 -11.46 23.33 -6.37
N LYS A 145 -11.19 23.77 -7.61
CA LYS A 145 -10.95 25.18 -7.92
C LYS A 145 -12.17 26.03 -7.60
N LYS A 146 -13.35 25.56 -8.01
CA LYS A 146 -14.64 26.21 -7.71
C LYS A 146 -14.86 26.28 -6.20
N PHE A 147 -14.66 25.18 -5.49
CA PHE A 147 -14.73 25.13 -4.03
C PHE A 147 -13.76 26.12 -3.39
N LEU A 148 -12.49 26.17 -3.79
CA LEU A 148 -11.54 27.13 -3.23
C LEU A 148 -11.89 28.58 -3.56
N ALA A 149 -12.49 28.86 -4.71
CA ALA A 149 -12.94 30.21 -5.06
C ALA A 149 -14.18 30.61 -4.24
N GLU A 150 -15.22 29.77 -4.28
CA GLU A 150 -16.52 30.01 -3.63
C GLU A 150 -16.44 29.89 -2.11
N ASP A 151 -15.75 28.88 -1.57
CA ASP A 151 -15.62 28.65 -0.13
C ASP A 151 -14.60 29.60 0.49
N LYS A 152 -13.58 30.08 -0.23
CA LYS A 152 -12.75 31.19 0.28
C LYS A 152 -13.58 32.47 0.37
N GLU A 153 -14.38 32.78 -0.65
CA GLU A 153 -15.23 33.96 -0.65
C GLU A 153 -16.37 33.84 0.38
N GLN A 154 -17.01 32.68 0.47
CA GLN A 154 -18.03 32.39 1.48
C GLN A 154 -17.42 32.31 2.88
N ARG A 155 -16.28 31.67 3.12
CA ARG A 155 -15.62 31.68 4.45
C ARG A 155 -15.09 33.06 4.83
N LEU A 156 -14.65 33.88 3.88
CA LEU A 156 -14.32 35.28 4.15
C LEU A 156 -15.57 36.12 4.44
N LYS A 157 -16.73 35.76 3.87
CA LYS A 157 -18.03 36.39 4.15
C LYS A 157 -18.73 35.82 5.40
N VAL A 158 -18.44 34.59 5.82
CA VAL A 158 -19.18 33.80 6.84
C VAL A 158 -18.33 33.50 8.09
N ARG A 159 -17.04 33.84 8.15
CA ARG A 159 -16.24 33.72 9.40
C ARG A 159 -16.60 34.81 10.44
N ALA A 160 -17.82 34.75 10.96
CA ALA A 160 -17.95 34.64 12.39
C ALA A 160 -17.82 33.13 12.69
N LEU A 161 -16.73 32.74 13.34
CA LEU A 161 -16.39 31.35 13.66
C LEU A 161 -17.59 30.55 14.17
N GLN A 162 -17.66 29.25 13.83
CA GLN A 162 -18.44 28.29 14.59
C GLN A 162 -18.00 28.41 16.05
N THR A 163 -18.79 29.16 16.81
CA THR A 163 -18.61 29.39 18.22
C THR A 163 -18.69 28.04 18.92
N HIS A 164 -17.68 27.74 19.74
CA HIS A 164 -17.72 26.67 20.73
C HIS A 164 -19.09 26.72 21.45
N PRO A 165 -19.67 25.61 21.95
CA PRO A 165 -20.96 25.66 22.67
C PRO A 165 -21.03 26.70 23.80
N GLU A 166 -19.88 27.05 24.38
CA GLU A 166 -19.74 28.12 25.39
C GLU A 166 -19.81 29.55 24.80
N ASP A 167 -19.40 29.73 23.55
CA ASP A 167 -19.51 31.00 22.83
C ASP A 167 -20.94 31.25 22.30
N ARG A 168 -21.87 30.29 22.50
CA ARG A 168 -23.30 30.46 22.23
C ARG A 168 -23.90 31.64 23.02
N ALA A 169 -23.35 31.93 24.20
CA ALA A 169 -23.69 33.11 24.99
C ALA A 169 -23.20 34.42 24.35
N LYS A 170 -22.18 34.37 23.48
CA LYS A 170 -21.60 35.52 22.77
C LYS A 170 -22.22 35.72 21.38
N VAL A 171 -22.96 34.75 20.84
CA VAL A 171 -23.66 34.87 19.55
C VAL A 171 -24.54 36.13 19.47
N PRO A 172 -25.30 36.54 20.51
CA PRO A 172 -26.05 37.80 20.48
C PRO A 172 -25.16 39.04 20.33
N GLN A 173 -23.94 39.01 20.89
CA GLN A 173 -22.99 40.11 20.78
C GLN A 173 -22.36 40.14 19.38
N ILE A 174 -21.96 38.98 18.86
CA ILE A 174 -21.43 38.84 17.49
C ILE A 174 -22.45 39.32 16.45
N LEU A 175 -23.74 39.01 16.63
CA LEU A 175 -24.82 39.49 15.75
C LEU A 175 -25.03 41.02 15.84
N LYS A 176 -24.76 41.63 17.00
CA LYS A 176 -24.80 43.08 17.16
C LYS A 176 -23.65 43.77 16.43
N ASP A 177 -22.48 43.13 16.38
CA ASP A 177 -21.28 43.68 15.74
C ASP A 177 -21.30 43.56 14.20
N ILE A 178 -22.23 42.79 13.62
CA ILE A 178 -22.46 42.73 12.18
C ILE A 178 -23.23 43.99 11.73
N PRO A 179 -22.73 44.74 10.71
CA PRO A 179 -23.41 45.89 10.12
C PRO A 179 -24.84 45.58 9.68
N GLU A 180 -25.75 46.53 9.90
CA GLU A 180 -27.21 46.33 9.78
C GLU A 180 -27.66 45.99 8.35
N ASP A 181 -26.95 46.50 7.35
CA ASP A 181 -27.12 46.20 5.92
C ASP A 181 -26.77 44.75 5.55
N ARG A 182 -26.08 44.02 6.44
CA ARG A 182 -25.67 42.62 6.27
C ARG A 182 -26.48 41.62 7.10
N ARG A 183 -27.32 42.10 8.03
CA ARG A 183 -28.14 41.22 8.89
C ARG A 183 -29.25 40.48 8.13
N THR A 184 -29.70 41.01 6.99
CA THR A 184 -30.80 40.43 6.21
C THR A 184 -30.37 39.29 5.27
N SER A 185 -29.07 39.15 4.97
CA SER A 185 -28.54 38.08 4.10
C SER A 185 -27.95 36.89 4.86
N VAL A 186 -27.71 37.02 6.16
CA VAL A 186 -27.27 35.92 7.02
C VAL A 186 -28.52 35.35 7.67
N ASP A 187 -29.19 34.44 6.98
CA ASP A 187 -30.31 33.72 7.57
C ASP A 187 -29.79 32.99 8.82
N ALA A 188 -30.34 33.32 9.99
CA ALA A 188 -29.88 32.79 11.28
C ALA A 188 -29.97 31.25 11.33
N SER A 189 -30.70 30.65 10.38
CA SER A 189 -30.76 29.21 10.09
C SER A 189 -29.40 28.59 9.67
N TYR A 190 -28.46 29.37 9.12
CA TYR A 190 -27.11 28.90 8.75
C TYR A 190 -26.15 28.81 9.94
N LEU A 191 -26.50 29.35 11.10
CA LEU A 191 -25.84 29.02 12.37
C LEU A 191 -26.40 27.72 12.94
N SER A 192 -26.54 26.69 12.10
CA SER A 192 -26.85 25.36 12.60
C SER A 192 -25.63 24.88 13.40
N VAL A 193 -25.73 25.09 14.71
CA VAL A 193 -24.83 24.47 15.67
C VAL A 193 -24.95 22.98 15.40
N GLY A 194 -23.85 22.35 14.97
CA GLY A 194 -23.81 20.89 14.86
C GLY A 194 -24.31 20.27 16.17
N PRO A 195 -24.76 19.01 16.15
CA PRO A 195 -25.14 18.34 17.39
C PRO A 195 -24.01 18.54 18.43
N PRO A 196 -24.35 18.85 19.69
CA PRO A 196 -23.35 19.09 20.71
C PRO A 196 -22.34 17.94 20.70
N LYS A 197 -21.03 18.25 20.68
CA LYS A 197 -19.98 17.21 20.71
C LYS A 197 -20.28 16.34 21.92
N LEU A 198 -20.57 15.06 21.67
CA LEU A 198 -20.80 14.12 22.75
C LEU A 198 -19.56 14.14 23.65
N PRO A 199 -19.76 14.20 24.97
CA PRO A 199 -18.63 14.30 25.87
C PRO A 199 -17.71 13.09 25.67
N ASN A 200 -16.41 13.33 25.72
CA ASN A 200 -15.40 12.30 25.57
C ASN A 200 -15.49 11.28 26.71
N PRO A 201 -15.09 10.00 26.50
CA PRO A 201 -14.93 9.06 27.60
C PRO A 201 -13.97 9.60 28.67
N GLU A 202 -14.27 9.29 29.93
CA GLU A 202 -13.54 9.81 31.08
C GLU A 202 -13.23 8.69 32.06
N LEU A 203 -12.01 8.68 32.58
CA LEU A 203 -11.45 7.61 33.40
C LEU A 203 -10.79 8.15 34.66
N HIS A 204 -10.84 7.35 35.73
CA HIS A 204 -9.99 7.52 36.90
C HIS A 204 -8.88 6.48 36.89
N VAL A 205 -7.64 6.91 37.02
CA VAL A 205 -6.47 6.03 37.13
C VAL A 205 -5.93 6.13 38.54
N GLU A 206 -6.04 5.05 39.31
CA GLU A 206 -5.49 4.92 40.65
C GLU A 206 -4.11 4.26 40.60
N ILE A 207 -3.10 4.95 41.12
CA ILE A 207 -1.73 4.45 41.24
C ILE A 207 -1.47 4.02 42.68
N ALA A 208 -0.87 2.84 42.86
CA ALA A 208 -0.56 2.28 44.17
C ALA A 208 0.28 3.26 45.00
N ASN A 209 -0.21 3.62 46.19
CA ASN A 209 0.45 4.53 47.15
C ASN A 209 0.70 5.97 46.66
N ARG A 210 0.08 6.40 45.55
CA ARG A 210 0.26 7.76 44.99
C ARG A 210 -1.03 8.57 44.90
N GLY A 211 -2.16 7.90 44.71
CA GLY A 211 -3.47 8.56 44.56
C GLY A 211 -4.08 8.33 43.18
N THR A 212 -5.03 9.19 42.80
CA THR A 212 -5.85 9.04 41.60
C THR A 212 -5.81 10.31 40.75
N PHE A 213 -5.64 10.16 39.44
CA PHE A 213 -5.77 11.25 38.46
C PHE A 213 -6.83 10.94 37.41
N TRP A 214 -7.25 11.98 36.68
CA TRP A 214 -8.37 11.91 35.73
C TRP A 214 -7.85 11.98 34.30
N VAL A 215 -8.45 11.18 33.42
CA VAL A 215 -8.08 11.12 32.01
C VAL A 215 -9.32 11.27 31.13
N GLU A 216 -9.24 12.13 30.12
CA GLU A 216 -10.21 12.27 29.04
C GLU A 216 -9.66 11.59 27.78
N LEU A 217 -10.47 10.79 27.08
CA LEU A 217 -10.06 10.08 25.86
C LEU A 217 -10.65 10.73 24.60
N PHE A 218 -9.83 10.83 23.55
CA PHE A 218 -10.15 11.52 22.30
C PHE A 218 -10.71 10.56 21.26
N GLU A 219 -11.92 10.06 21.49
CA GLU A 219 -12.55 9.01 20.66
C GLU A 219 -12.84 9.48 19.22
N ASN A 220 -12.99 10.78 18.97
CA ASN A 220 -13.19 11.27 17.59
C ASN A 220 -11.87 11.33 16.81
N GLU A 221 -10.76 11.44 17.53
CA GLU A 221 -9.43 11.65 16.98
C GLU A 221 -8.68 10.32 16.80
N ALA A 222 -8.87 9.36 17.71
CA ALA A 222 -8.27 8.02 17.65
C ALA A 222 -9.28 6.92 18.08
N PRO A 223 -10.38 6.72 17.33
CA PRO A 223 -11.47 5.83 17.73
C PRO A 223 -11.03 4.40 18.02
N ASN A 224 -10.14 3.82 17.20
CA ASN A 224 -9.69 2.45 17.38
C ASN A 224 -8.80 2.31 18.61
N THR A 225 -7.89 3.26 18.83
CA THR A 225 -6.98 3.30 19.99
C THR A 225 -7.76 3.50 21.28
N VAL A 226 -8.74 4.40 21.30
CA VAL A 226 -9.63 4.61 22.45
C VAL A 226 -10.48 3.39 22.73
N ALA A 227 -11.12 2.79 21.72
CA ALA A 227 -11.90 1.57 21.88
C ALA A 227 -11.05 0.43 22.47
N ASN A 228 -9.81 0.30 22.00
CA ASN A 228 -8.89 -0.70 22.51
C ASN A 228 -8.47 -0.42 23.95
N PHE A 229 -8.15 0.83 24.27
CA PHE A 229 -7.77 1.22 25.63
C PHE A 229 -8.89 0.95 26.62
N LEU A 230 -10.14 1.32 26.28
CA LEU A 230 -11.31 1.00 27.09
C LEU A 230 -11.50 -0.50 27.28
N LYS A 231 -11.29 -1.29 26.22
CA LYS A 231 -11.36 -2.76 26.31
C LYS A 231 -10.29 -3.34 27.24
N LEU A 232 -9.06 -2.82 27.21
CA LEU A 232 -8.00 -3.21 28.15
C LEU A 232 -8.32 -2.85 29.60
N VAL A 233 -9.02 -1.74 29.83
CA VAL A 233 -9.50 -1.32 31.16
C VAL A 233 -10.59 -2.28 31.65
N GLU A 234 -11.58 -2.59 30.81
CA GLU A 234 -12.66 -3.55 31.13
C GLU A 234 -12.11 -4.94 31.47
N ASP A 235 -11.15 -5.42 30.68
CA ASP A 235 -10.50 -6.72 30.86
C ASP A 235 -9.47 -6.71 32.02
N LYS A 236 -9.25 -5.56 32.67
CA LYS A 236 -8.26 -5.31 33.74
C LYS A 236 -6.81 -5.64 33.34
N THR A 237 -6.51 -5.67 32.05
CA THR A 237 -5.19 -6.05 31.50
C THR A 237 -4.06 -5.15 32.00
N LEU A 238 -4.36 -3.87 32.25
CA LEU A 238 -3.38 -2.87 32.69
C LEU A 238 -3.12 -2.88 34.21
N VAL A 239 -3.95 -3.55 35.01
CA VAL A 239 -3.78 -3.60 36.48
C VAL A 239 -2.49 -4.33 36.85
N GLY A 240 -1.75 -3.73 37.79
CA GLY A 240 -0.43 -4.21 38.24
C GLY A 240 0.73 -3.88 37.30
N THR A 241 0.48 -3.22 36.16
CA THR A 241 1.55 -2.78 35.26
C THR A 241 2.31 -1.62 35.88
N THR A 242 3.63 -1.71 35.92
CA THR A 242 4.50 -0.65 36.41
C THR A 242 4.75 0.39 35.32
N LEU A 243 4.89 1.65 35.74
CA LEU A 243 5.27 2.75 34.86
C LEU A 243 6.80 2.88 34.83
N GLN A 244 7.33 3.10 33.64
CA GLN A 244 8.75 3.41 33.41
C GLN A 244 8.89 4.89 33.07
N ARG A 245 9.85 5.59 33.67
CA ARG A 245 10.09 7.01 33.38
C ARG A 245 11.39 7.20 32.60
N THR A 246 11.31 7.88 31.46
CA THR A 246 12.47 8.25 30.64
C THR A 246 12.36 9.74 30.31
N GLY A 247 13.06 10.58 31.07
CA GLY A 247 12.97 12.03 30.95
C GLY A 247 11.54 12.53 31.24
N ASP A 248 10.96 13.20 30.24
CA ASP A 248 9.62 13.78 30.30
C ASP A 248 8.51 12.82 29.84
N VAL A 249 8.82 11.52 29.69
CA VAL A 249 7.86 10.49 29.25
C VAL A 249 7.68 9.42 30.32
N LEU A 250 6.42 9.11 30.65
CA LEU A 250 6.03 7.95 31.45
C LEU A 250 5.45 6.88 30.52
N ARG A 251 6.09 5.72 30.43
CA ARG A 251 5.66 4.61 29.59
C ARG A 251 4.99 3.53 30.42
N CYS A 252 3.81 3.09 29.99
CA CYS A 252 3.15 1.87 30.45
C CYS A 252 3.25 0.85 29.33
N SER A 253 3.89 -0.30 29.55
CA SER A 253 3.99 -1.37 28.55
C SER A 253 3.57 -2.70 29.16
N LYS A 254 2.54 -3.31 28.58
CA LYS A 254 2.09 -4.67 28.91
C LYS A 254 2.16 -5.54 27.65
N PRO A 255 2.87 -6.67 27.66
CA PRO A 255 2.89 -7.57 26.52
C PRO A 255 1.49 -8.10 26.20
N VAL A 256 1.06 -7.93 24.95
CA VAL A 256 -0.18 -8.48 24.38
C VAL A 256 0.11 -9.08 23.00
N ASP A 257 -0.75 -9.97 22.52
CA ASP A 257 -0.60 -10.70 21.25
C ASP A 257 -1.31 -10.03 20.07
N PHE A 258 -1.71 -8.75 20.21
CA PHE A 258 -2.28 -7.94 19.14
C PHE A 258 -1.61 -6.54 19.04
N CYS A 259 -1.66 -5.94 17.86
CA CYS A 259 -1.34 -4.55 17.58
C CYS A 259 -2.58 -3.82 17.03
N LEU A 260 -2.50 -2.49 16.96
CA LEU A 260 -3.53 -1.66 16.34
C LEU A 260 -2.95 -0.94 15.13
N ASP A 261 -3.79 -0.66 14.15
CA ASP A 261 -3.41 0.22 13.04
C ASP A 261 -3.06 1.61 13.59
N PHE A 262 -2.03 2.23 13.01
CA PHE A 262 -1.63 3.58 13.38
C PHE A 262 -2.71 4.61 12.99
N GLU A 263 -3.24 5.35 13.96
CA GLU A 263 -4.20 6.42 13.73
C GLU A 263 -3.50 7.78 13.79
N ARG A 264 -3.44 8.49 12.66
CA ARG A 264 -2.85 9.83 12.61
C ARG A 264 -3.81 10.85 13.20
N THR A 265 -3.32 11.64 14.15
CA THR A 265 -4.08 12.71 14.80
C THR A 265 -3.47 14.08 14.49
N ASP A 266 -4.32 15.08 14.28
CA ASP A 266 -3.89 16.48 14.05
C ASP A 266 -3.70 17.27 15.35
N LEU A 267 -3.84 16.62 16.51
CA LEU A 267 -3.63 17.24 17.81
C LEU A 267 -2.14 17.53 18.01
N GLU A 268 -1.82 18.76 18.41
CA GLU A 268 -0.48 19.10 18.88
C GLU A 268 -0.17 18.34 20.17
N ALA A 269 1.06 17.84 20.27
CA ALA A 269 1.50 17.12 21.45
C ALA A 269 1.81 18.08 22.61
N ASP A 270 0.78 18.43 23.36
CA ASP A 270 0.84 19.21 24.59
C ASP A 270 1.28 18.39 25.82
N ASP A 271 1.36 19.06 26.96
CA ASP A 271 1.59 18.39 28.24
C ASP A 271 0.42 17.48 28.66
N TYR A 272 0.79 16.44 29.39
CA TYR A 272 -0.08 15.38 29.93
C TYR A 272 -0.93 14.61 28.93
N LEU A 273 -0.52 14.59 27.66
CA LEU A 273 -1.19 13.77 26.65
C LEU A 273 -0.84 12.29 26.78
N LEU A 274 -1.85 11.46 26.52
CA LEU A 274 -1.70 10.03 26.32
C LEU A 274 -1.47 9.76 24.83
N VAL A 275 -0.36 9.10 24.52
CA VAL A 275 0.03 8.78 23.15
C VAL A 275 0.36 7.30 22.99
N ALA A 276 -0.04 6.72 21.86
CA ALA A 276 0.40 5.40 21.43
C ALA A 276 1.47 5.58 20.35
N ARG A 277 2.68 5.07 20.58
CA ARG A 277 3.79 5.24 19.66
C ARG A 277 3.79 4.13 18.60
N LYS A 278 4.04 4.52 17.35
CA LYS A 278 4.24 3.59 16.25
C LYS A 278 5.45 2.69 16.55
N THR A 279 5.30 1.41 16.30
CA THR A 279 6.40 0.46 16.47
C THR A 279 7.43 0.73 15.39
N GLN A 280 8.71 0.87 15.76
CA GLN A 280 9.77 1.23 14.82
C GLN A 280 9.78 0.31 13.59
N GLY A 281 9.63 0.93 12.40
CA GLY A 281 9.61 0.21 11.12
C GLY A 281 8.31 -0.54 10.79
N ARG A 282 7.21 -0.30 11.52
CA ARG A 282 5.88 -0.90 11.27
C ARG A 282 4.79 0.15 11.26
N ASP A 283 3.75 -0.02 10.44
CA ASP A 283 2.59 0.89 10.40
C ASP A 283 1.51 0.55 11.46
N ASP A 284 1.95 0.11 12.64
CA ASP A 284 1.09 -0.23 13.76
C ASP A 284 1.63 0.30 15.09
N VAL A 285 0.73 0.43 16.06
CA VAL A 285 1.06 0.74 17.46
C VAL A 285 0.93 -0.51 18.31
N ALA A 286 1.75 -0.61 19.35
CA ALA A 286 1.69 -1.72 20.28
C ALA A 286 0.36 -1.74 21.04
N GLY A 287 -0.28 -2.91 21.13
CA GLY A 287 -1.68 -3.01 21.51
C GLY A 287 -2.02 -2.60 22.95
N ALA A 288 -1.07 -2.64 23.88
CA ALA A 288 -1.28 -2.24 25.28
C ALA A 288 -0.12 -1.40 25.83
N GLU A 289 0.60 -0.73 24.93
CA GLU A 289 1.65 0.23 25.28
C GLU A 289 1.16 1.65 25.02
N PHE A 290 1.34 2.52 26.00
CA PHE A 290 1.08 3.95 25.86
C PHE A 290 2.08 4.75 26.68
N GLU A 291 2.22 6.01 26.30
CA GLU A 291 3.07 6.99 26.94
C GLU A 291 2.21 8.15 27.46
N ILE A 292 2.55 8.69 28.63
CA ILE A 292 2.05 9.97 29.13
C ILE A 292 3.18 10.98 29.00
N LEU A 293 2.97 12.02 28.19
CA LEU A 293 3.93 13.10 28.01
C LEU A 293 3.80 14.06 29.19
N THR A 294 4.81 14.20 30.04
CA THR A 294 4.75 15.12 31.21
C THR A 294 5.11 16.57 30.86
N ARG A 295 5.56 16.80 29.62
CA ARG A 295 5.82 18.14 29.07
C ARG A 295 5.48 18.18 27.59
N LYS A 296 5.17 19.39 27.11
CA LYS A 296 4.98 19.68 25.69
C LYS A 296 6.18 19.18 24.90
N THR A 297 5.93 18.24 23.98
CA THR A 297 6.95 17.67 23.10
C THR A 297 6.61 18.12 21.68
N PRO A 298 7.39 18.99 21.03
CA PRO A 298 7.08 19.44 19.68
C PRO A 298 7.09 18.26 18.71
N ASN A 299 5.93 17.92 18.14
CA ASN A 299 5.77 16.91 17.10
C ASN A 299 6.44 15.56 17.39
N PRO A 300 6.01 14.79 18.40
CA PRO A 300 6.52 13.44 18.61
C PRO A 300 6.21 12.63 17.33
N PRO A 301 7.23 12.33 16.50
CA PRO A 301 6.99 11.73 15.22
C PRO A 301 6.36 10.36 15.43
N GLU A 302 5.37 10.05 14.60
CA GLU A 302 4.74 8.72 14.58
C GLU A 302 4.04 8.33 15.89
N THR A 303 3.21 9.22 16.42
CA THR A 303 2.35 8.92 17.59
C THR A 303 0.86 9.16 17.29
N THR A 304 0.01 8.35 17.90
CA THR A 304 -1.45 8.55 17.96
C THR A 304 -1.78 9.22 19.29
N VAL A 305 -2.25 10.46 19.28
CA VAL A 305 -2.74 11.13 20.50
C VAL A 305 -4.16 10.68 20.78
N PHE A 306 -4.40 9.96 21.88
CA PHE A 306 -5.72 9.35 22.15
C PHE A 306 -6.35 9.77 23.48
N GLY A 307 -5.69 10.63 24.26
CA GLY A 307 -6.27 11.20 25.47
C GLY A 307 -5.38 12.24 26.14
N ARG A 308 -5.83 12.75 27.28
CA ARG A 308 -5.09 13.68 28.14
C ARG A 308 -5.43 13.51 29.61
N VAL A 309 -4.51 13.86 30.50
CA VAL A 309 -4.82 14.03 31.93
C VAL A 309 -5.54 15.36 32.11
N THR A 310 -6.69 15.36 32.78
CA THR A 310 -7.52 16.57 32.99
C THR A 310 -7.47 17.12 34.41
N ALA A 311 -7.10 16.30 35.40
CA ALA A 311 -7.00 16.72 36.79
C ALA A 311 -5.92 15.95 37.55
N TYR A 312 -5.41 16.59 38.61
CA TYR A 312 -4.38 16.04 39.52
C TYR A 312 -3.03 15.76 38.83
N THR A 313 -2.61 16.64 37.93
CA THR A 313 -1.29 16.56 37.26
C THR A 313 -0.09 16.45 38.21
N PRO A 314 -0.07 17.03 39.44
CA PRO A 314 1.04 16.82 40.36
C PRO A 314 1.25 15.36 40.78
N ILE A 315 0.21 14.51 40.72
CA ILE A 315 0.38 13.08 40.97
C ILE A 315 1.23 12.48 39.85
N VAL A 316 0.91 12.79 38.59
CA VAL A 316 1.61 12.32 37.39
C VAL A 316 3.07 12.79 37.39
N ASP A 317 3.34 14.04 37.73
CA ASP A 317 4.70 14.60 37.80
C ASP A 317 5.59 13.88 38.83
N ASN A 318 4.99 13.38 39.90
CA ASN A 318 5.66 12.70 41.01
C ASN A 318 5.73 11.17 40.88
N LEU A 319 5.25 10.61 39.77
CA LEU A 319 5.36 9.18 39.49
C LEU A 319 6.83 8.77 39.32
N LYS A 320 7.17 7.67 39.98
CA LYS A 320 8.50 7.04 39.96
C LYS A 320 8.48 5.80 39.07
N PRO A 321 9.64 5.41 38.52
CA PRO A 321 9.81 4.04 38.03
C PRO A 321 9.34 3.05 39.11
N GLU A 322 8.63 2.01 38.72
CA GLU A 322 8.00 0.98 39.60
C GLU A 322 6.64 1.33 40.20
N ASP A 323 6.16 2.58 40.11
CA ASP A 323 4.78 2.88 40.52
C ASP A 323 3.80 2.08 39.63
N ALA A 324 2.93 1.28 40.26
CA ALA A 324 2.04 0.36 39.56
C ALA A 324 0.60 0.89 39.49
N ILE A 325 -0.06 0.62 38.36
CA ILE A 325 -1.50 0.89 38.19
C ILE A 325 -2.28 -0.04 39.12
N LYS A 326 -2.97 0.51 40.12
CA LYS A 326 -3.82 -0.25 41.04
C LYS A 326 -5.19 -0.52 40.45
N ALA A 327 -5.81 0.49 39.84
CA ALA A 327 -7.12 0.38 39.20
C ALA A 327 -7.30 1.44 38.12
N ILE A 328 -8.11 1.13 37.11
CA ILE A 328 -8.63 2.12 36.15
C ILE A 328 -10.15 1.95 36.12
N THR A 329 -10.89 3.03 36.37
CA THR A 329 -12.36 3.02 36.42
C THR A 329 -12.93 3.96 35.39
N ILE A 330 -13.80 3.44 34.51
CA ILE A 330 -14.52 4.24 33.51
C ILE A 330 -15.63 5.02 34.22
N GLN A 331 -15.52 6.35 34.25
CA GLN A 331 -16.54 7.24 34.83
C GLN A 331 -17.62 7.60 33.82
N ARG A 332 -17.20 7.85 32.57
CA ARG A 332 -18.09 8.21 31.48
C ARG A 332 -17.69 7.45 30.23
N ARG A 333 -18.69 6.92 29.52
CA ARG A 333 -18.56 6.29 28.21
C ARG A 333 -19.54 6.95 27.26
N ARG A 334 -19.21 7.01 25.97
CA ARG A 334 -20.20 7.32 24.94
C ARG A 334 -21.13 6.13 24.72
N GLU A 335 -22.36 6.42 24.32
CA GLU A 335 -23.31 5.40 23.88
C GLU A 335 -22.83 4.80 22.55
N GLY A 336 -22.92 3.48 22.42
CA GLY A 336 -22.38 2.72 21.30
C GLY A 336 -21.16 1.91 21.69
N LYS A 337 -21.20 0.60 21.42
CA LYS A 337 -20.06 -0.28 21.64
C LYS A 337 -19.20 -0.29 20.38
N VAL A 338 -18.11 0.47 20.38
CA VAL A 338 -17.06 0.35 19.37
C VAL A 338 -16.15 -0.79 19.80
N GLU A 339 -16.14 -1.88 19.02
CA GLU A 339 -15.17 -2.96 19.20
C GLU A 339 -13.86 -2.55 18.52
N PRO A 340 -12.70 -2.68 19.19
CA PRO A 340 -11.43 -2.34 18.58
C PRO A 340 -11.10 -3.30 17.42
N SER A 341 -10.65 -2.74 16.29
CA SER A 341 -9.99 -3.46 15.22
C SER A 341 -8.57 -3.82 15.67
N ARG A 342 -8.45 -5.02 16.25
CA ARG A 342 -7.17 -5.61 16.67
C ARG A 342 -6.61 -6.48 15.56
N ARG A 343 -5.33 -6.29 15.25
CA ARG A 343 -4.58 -7.17 14.35
C ARG A 343 -3.68 -8.06 15.19
N LEU A 344 -3.81 -9.38 15.04
CA LEU A 344 -2.95 -10.30 15.76
C LEU A 344 -1.49 -10.08 15.36
N VAL A 345 -0.61 -10.09 16.34
CA VAL A 345 0.81 -9.92 16.07
C VAL A 345 1.34 -11.21 15.46
N ASN A 346 2.07 -11.08 14.36
CA ASN A 346 2.74 -12.20 13.71
C ASN A 346 3.84 -12.80 14.60
N PRO A 347 4.00 -14.14 14.60
CA PRO A 347 5.13 -14.78 15.25
C PRO A 347 6.46 -14.26 14.69
N GLU A 348 7.48 -14.19 15.54
CA GLU A 348 8.83 -13.80 15.15
C GLU A 348 9.83 -14.86 15.62
N ILE A 349 10.71 -15.26 14.73
CA ILE A 349 11.85 -16.14 15.03
C ILE A 349 13.15 -15.39 14.76
N GLN A 350 14.17 -15.59 15.59
CA GLN A 350 15.52 -15.12 15.35
C GLN A 350 16.39 -16.28 14.94
N ILE A 351 17.16 -16.10 13.87
CA ILE A 351 18.13 -17.07 13.37
C ILE A 351 19.50 -16.43 13.51
N GLU A 352 20.36 -17.03 14.33
CA GLU A 352 21.77 -16.65 14.49
C GLU A 352 22.64 -17.56 13.61
N ILE A 353 23.48 -16.95 12.78
CA ILE A 353 24.45 -17.61 11.92
C ILE A 353 25.83 -17.53 12.58
N ALA A 354 26.53 -18.66 12.66
CA ALA A 354 27.82 -18.76 13.34
C ALA A 354 28.84 -17.74 12.79
N GLY A 355 29.26 -16.80 13.63
CA GLY A 355 30.27 -15.79 13.29
C GLY A 355 29.81 -14.68 12.32
N LYS A 356 28.53 -14.64 11.93
CA LYS A 356 28.01 -13.65 10.95
C LYS A 356 26.94 -12.72 11.51
N GLY A 357 26.31 -13.07 12.64
CA GLY A 357 25.26 -12.26 13.27
C GLY A 357 23.91 -12.97 13.28
N ALA A 358 22.84 -12.23 13.56
CA ALA A 358 21.49 -12.76 13.62
C ALA A 358 20.51 -11.90 12.79
N PHE A 359 19.44 -12.53 12.32
CA PHE A 359 18.31 -11.84 11.70
C PHE A 359 16.99 -12.32 12.28
N VAL A 360 15.97 -11.49 12.18
CA VAL A 360 14.61 -11.79 12.65
C VAL A 360 13.71 -12.03 11.44
N VAL A 361 12.91 -13.09 11.50
CA VAL A 361 11.87 -13.39 10.52
C VAL A 361 10.51 -13.18 11.18
N GLU A 362 9.69 -12.32 10.60
CA GLU A 362 8.26 -12.20 10.91
C GLU A 362 7.48 -13.21 10.06
N LEU A 363 6.68 -14.07 10.70
CA LEU A 363 5.93 -15.14 10.06
C LEU A 363 4.46 -14.75 9.89
N PHE A 364 3.91 -14.90 8.68
CA PHE A 364 2.54 -14.50 8.34
C PHE A 364 1.53 -15.61 8.63
N GLU A 365 1.22 -15.81 9.93
CA GLU A 365 0.34 -16.89 10.37
C GLU A 365 -1.08 -16.81 9.77
N ASP A 366 -1.57 -15.62 9.43
CA ASP A 366 -2.90 -15.45 8.81
C ASP A 366 -2.92 -15.88 7.33
N GLU A 367 -1.77 -16.02 6.67
CA GLU A 367 -1.65 -16.38 5.26
C GLU A 367 -1.38 -17.88 5.07
N ALA A 368 -0.52 -18.44 5.93
CA ALA A 368 -0.09 -19.85 5.87
C ALA A 368 -0.03 -20.44 7.28
N PRO A 369 -1.18 -20.57 7.98
CA PRO A 369 -1.22 -20.92 9.39
C PRO A 369 -0.55 -22.25 9.72
N ASN A 370 -0.77 -23.29 8.91
CA ASN A 370 -0.18 -24.60 9.16
C ASN A 370 1.34 -24.60 8.93
N THR A 371 1.80 -23.89 7.91
CA THR A 371 3.21 -23.78 7.55
C THR A 371 3.98 -22.95 8.59
N VAL A 372 3.41 -21.84 9.02
CA VAL A 372 3.96 -21.02 10.12
C VAL A 372 3.99 -21.82 11.42
N ARG A 373 2.94 -22.59 11.73
CA ARG A 373 2.96 -23.47 12.91
C ARG A 373 4.09 -24.47 12.86
N ASN A 374 4.31 -25.08 11.69
CA ASN A 374 5.39 -26.01 11.49
C ASN A 374 6.76 -25.34 11.65
N MET A 375 6.94 -24.13 11.11
CA MET A 375 8.18 -23.36 11.26
C MET A 375 8.49 -23.07 12.74
N VAL A 376 7.51 -22.57 13.50
CA VAL A 376 7.67 -22.29 14.94
C VAL A 376 8.02 -23.58 15.68
N LYS A 377 7.34 -24.70 15.39
CA LYS A 377 7.61 -26.00 16.01
C LYS A 377 9.03 -26.49 15.73
N LEU A 378 9.51 -26.37 14.49
CA LEU A 378 10.89 -26.73 14.12
C LEU A 378 11.92 -25.91 14.89
N VAL A 379 11.66 -24.63 15.09
CA VAL A 379 12.55 -23.75 15.88
C VAL A 379 12.55 -24.16 17.35
N GLU A 380 11.38 -24.42 17.95
CA GLU A 380 11.27 -24.92 19.33
C GLU A 380 11.97 -26.28 19.52
N GLU A 381 11.90 -27.15 18.52
CA GLU A 381 12.58 -28.46 18.48
C GLU A 381 14.08 -28.37 18.14
N LYS A 382 14.63 -27.15 17.97
CA LYS A 382 16.02 -26.89 17.53
C LYS A 382 16.37 -27.62 16.23
N ALA A 383 15.38 -27.86 15.38
CA ALA A 383 15.59 -28.58 14.13
C ALA A 383 16.50 -27.79 13.18
N LEU A 384 16.52 -26.46 13.25
CA LEU A 384 17.33 -25.62 12.35
C LEU A 384 18.81 -25.49 12.78
N ASP A 385 19.17 -25.91 13.99
CA ASP A 385 20.55 -25.80 14.48
C ASP A 385 21.49 -26.67 13.63
N GLY A 386 22.61 -26.08 13.20
CA GLY A 386 23.60 -26.69 12.33
C GLY A 386 23.23 -26.75 10.85
N VAL A 387 22.02 -26.31 10.45
CA VAL A 387 21.62 -26.26 9.04
C VAL A 387 22.51 -25.27 8.30
N LYS A 388 23.06 -25.70 7.17
CA LYS A 388 23.87 -24.86 6.28
C LYS A 388 22.99 -24.31 5.16
N PRO A 389 23.05 -23.01 4.86
CA PRO A 389 22.31 -22.43 3.76
C PRO A 389 22.89 -22.90 2.42
N VAL A 390 22.01 -23.17 1.48
CA VAL A 390 22.36 -23.47 0.09
C VAL A 390 21.91 -22.30 -0.77
N LYS A 391 22.86 -21.60 -1.38
CA LYS A 391 22.58 -20.48 -2.29
C LYS A 391 22.37 -21.00 -3.71
N ALA A 392 21.25 -20.65 -4.32
CA ALA A 392 20.90 -21.01 -5.69
C ALA A 392 20.39 -19.76 -6.43
N GLY A 393 21.32 -19.01 -7.05
CA GLY A 393 21.01 -17.71 -7.65
C GLY A 393 20.54 -16.71 -6.60
N ASP A 394 19.32 -16.20 -6.79
CA ASP A 394 18.66 -15.23 -5.91
C ASP A 394 17.87 -15.88 -4.77
N LEU A 395 18.18 -17.12 -4.43
CA LEU A 395 17.51 -17.89 -3.36
C LEU A 395 18.55 -18.36 -2.35
N LEU A 396 18.22 -18.21 -1.07
CA LEU A 396 18.95 -18.82 0.04
C LEU A 396 18.06 -19.88 0.69
N ARG A 397 18.36 -21.16 0.47
CA ARG A 397 17.57 -22.29 0.98
C ARG A 397 18.14 -22.79 2.31
N LEU A 398 17.28 -22.95 3.31
CA LEU A 398 17.56 -23.67 4.55
C LEU A 398 16.71 -24.93 4.57
N SER A 399 17.36 -26.09 4.58
CA SER A 399 16.68 -27.39 4.52
C SER A 399 17.33 -28.38 5.46
N LYS A 400 16.48 -29.15 6.16
CA LYS A 400 16.89 -30.34 6.91
C LYS A 400 16.02 -31.51 6.50
N LYS A 401 16.65 -32.67 6.34
CA LYS A 401 15.92 -33.90 6.05
C LYS A 401 15.04 -34.27 7.26
N VAL A 402 13.74 -34.40 7.03
CA VAL A 402 12.74 -34.84 8.00
C VAL A 402 11.81 -35.86 7.35
N ASP A 403 11.23 -36.76 8.14
CA ASP A 403 10.37 -37.85 7.65
C ASP A 403 8.89 -37.47 7.66
N PHE A 404 8.57 -36.23 7.27
CA PHE A 404 7.19 -35.75 7.14
C PHE A 404 7.08 -34.60 6.15
N PHE A 405 5.86 -34.38 5.68
CA PHE A 405 5.47 -33.30 4.77
C PHE A 405 4.45 -32.39 5.45
N VAL A 406 4.29 -31.17 4.93
CA VAL A 406 3.31 -30.19 5.42
C VAL A 406 2.36 -29.84 4.27
N PRO A 407 1.03 -29.94 4.43
CA PRO A 407 0.09 -29.50 3.41
C PRO A 407 0.40 -28.08 2.90
N PHE A 408 0.50 -27.91 1.59
CA PHE A 408 0.80 -26.61 1.00
C PHE A 408 -0.38 -25.65 1.16
N GLU A 409 -0.08 -24.40 1.53
CA GLU A 409 -1.06 -23.33 1.69
C GLU A 409 -0.78 -22.24 0.66
N THR A 410 -1.75 -21.93 -0.19
CA THR A 410 -1.61 -20.83 -1.17
C THR A 410 -1.71 -19.48 -0.49
N THR A 411 -0.86 -18.52 -0.89
CA THR A 411 -0.89 -17.15 -0.36
C THR A 411 -1.09 -16.13 -1.48
N ASN A 412 -1.79 -15.03 -1.20
CA ASN A 412 -2.02 -13.97 -2.20
C ASN A 412 -0.89 -12.93 -2.26
N ARG A 413 0.18 -13.12 -1.50
CA ARG A 413 1.27 -12.15 -1.42
C ARG A 413 2.32 -12.38 -2.52
N LYS A 414 2.82 -11.30 -3.09
CA LYS A 414 3.85 -11.33 -4.14
C LYS A 414 5.24 -11.65 -3.56
N PRO A 415 6.00 -12.61 -4.11
CA PRO A 415 7.30 -13.00 -3.57
C PRO A 415 8.39 -11.93 -3.80
N LEU A 416 8.54 -11.00 -2.85
CA LEU A 416 9.52 -9.90 -2.90
C LEU A 416 10.88 -10.29 -2.30
N ALA A 417 11.93 -9.51 -2.60
CA ALA A 417 13.23 -9.65 -1.94
C ALA A 417 13.09 -9.58 -0.40
N GLY A 418 13.84 -10.40 0.33
CA GLY A 418 13.82 -10.56 1.78
C GLY A 418 12.64 -11.38 2.31
N TRP A 419 11.75 -11.89 1.46
CA TRP A 419 10.62 -12.68 1.91
C TRP A 419 11.01 -14.14 2.12
N VAL A 420 10.33 -14.77 3.08
CA VAL A 420 10.51 -16.18 3.39
C VAL A 420 9.37 -16.94 2.73
N VAL A 421 9.73 -17.92 1.92
CA VAL A 421 8.79 -18.71 1.15
C VAL A 421 9.01 -20.20 1.37
N VAL A 422 7.98 -20.97 1.05
CA VAL A 422 8.07 -22.41 0.86
C VAL A 422 7.61 -22.78 -0.54
N ARG A 423 8.05 -23.93 -1.04
CA ARG A 423 7.66 -24.44 -2.36
C ARG A 423 7.02 -25.81 -2.24
N LYS A 424 6.09 -26.11 -3.14
CA LYS A 424 5.59 -27.48 -3.32
C LYS A 424 6.75 -28.41 -3.65
N ALA A 425 6.77 -29.58 -3.03
CA ALA A 425 7.67 -30.65 -3.42
C ALA A 425 7.28 -31.15 -4.82
N GLN A 426 8.26 -31.53 -5.63
CA GLN A 426 8.03 -31.90 -7.02
C GLN A 426 7.04 -33.07 -7.13
N GLY A 427 5.92 -32.84 -7.82
CA GLY A 427 4.86 -33.84 -8.01
C GLY A 427 3.98 -34.08 -6.77
N ARG A 428 4.02 -33.20 -5.76
CA ARG A 428 3.19 -33.29 -4.56
C ARG A 428 2.43 -31.98 -4.30
N GLU A 429 1.31 -32.10 -3.61
CA GLU A 429 0.54 -30.97 -3.06
C GLU A 429 1.04 -30.52 -1.68
N ASP A 430 2.17 -31.09 -1.22
CA ASP A 430 2.76 -30.80 0.08
C ASP A 430 4.13 -30.12 -0.06
N VAL A 431 4.58 -29.48 1.02
CA VAL A 431 5.91 -28.91 1.22
C VAL A 431 6.79 -29.91 1.97
N GLU A 432 8.06 -29.97 1.64
CA GLU A 432 9.06 -30.69 2.46
C GLU A 432 9.10 -30.11 3.88
N GLY A 433 8.90 -30.95 4.88
CA GLY A 433 8.52 -30.50 6.22
C GLY A 433 9.51 -29.62 6.96
N ALA A 434 10.76 -29.48 6.51
CA ALA A 434 11.76 -28.59 7.12
C ALA A 434 12.60 -27.85 6.07
N THR A 435 11.98 -27.48 4.94
CA THR A 435 12.60 -26.70 3.88
C THR A 435 11.90 -25.34 3.74
N PHE A 436 12.68 -24.26 3.76
CA PHE A 436 12.22 -22.92 3.41
C PHE A 436 13.31 -22.14 2.68
N GLU A 437 12.91 -21.08 1.99
CA GLU A 437 13.78 -20.25 1.17
C GLU A 437 13.63 -18.79 1.55
N ILE A 438 14.73 -18.05 1.57
CA ILE A 438 14.75 -16.60 1.68
C ILE A 438 15.08 -16.04 0.30
N LEU A 439 14.20 -15.20 -0.22
CA LEU A 439 14.38 -14.56 -1.52
C LEU A 439 15.40 -13.43 -1.38
N LEU A 440 16.45 -13.42 -2.21
CA LEU A 440 17.45 -12.35 -2.27
C LEU A 440 17.09 -11.28 -3.30
N ALA A 441 16.24 -11.63 -4.26
CA ALA A 441 15.63 -10.72 -5.25
C ALA A 441 14.13 -11.02 -5.38
N GLU A 442 13.38 -10.09 -5.99
CA GLU A 442 11.99 -10.33 -6.36
C GLU A 442 11.89 -11.50 -7.34
N GLN A 443 10.87 -12.35 -7.16
CA GLN A 443 10.60 -13.49 -8.03
C GLN A 443 9.26 -13.30 -8.74
N PRO A 444 9.06 -13.92 -9.93
CA PRO A 444 7.74 -13.94 -10.55
C PRO A 444 6.75 -14.71 -9.67
N GLU A 445 5.48 -14.29 -9.72
CA GLU A 445 4.40 -15.00 -9.05
C GLU A 445 4.29 -16.44 -9.57
N SER A 446 4.18 -17.41 -8.66
CA SER A 446 4.03 -18.82 -8.99
C SER A 446 3.04 -19.48 -8.02
N LYS A 447 2.18 -20.35 -8.55
CA LYS A 447 1.21 -21.12 -7.76
C LYS A 447 1.86 -22.16 -6.84
N ASP A 448 3.13 -22.47 -7.07
CA ASP A 448 3.90 -23.43 -6.30
C ASP A 448 4.75 -22.77 -5.21
N VAL A 449 4.57 -21.47 -4.98
CA VAL A 449 5.27 -20.68 -3.98
C VAL A 449 4.26 -20.09 -3.01
N ALA A 450 4.52 -20.26 -1.72
CA ALA A 450 3.74 -19.67 -0.64
C ALA A 450 4.63 -18.76 0.20
N VAL A 451 4.20 -17.52 0.42
CA VAL A 451 4.91 -16.55 1.27
C VAL A 451 4.49 -16.77 2.72
N ILE A 452 5.43 -17.23 3.54
CA ILE A 452 5.17 -17.56 4.94
C ILE A 452 5.74 -16.51 5.91
N GLY A 453 6.50 -15.54 5.42
CA GLY A 453 7.06 -14.49 6.26
C GLY A 453 7.98 -13.52 5.52
N ARG A 454 8.67 -12.67 6.29
CA ARG A 454 9.70 -11.75 5.80
C ARG A 454 10.82 -11.55 6.81
N VAL A 455 12.03 -11.31 6.31
CA VAL A 455 13.16 -10.86 7.14
C VAL A 455 12.96 -9.40 7.54
N LYS A 456 13.13 -9.10 8.83
CA LYS A 456 13.15 -7.74 9.39
C LYS A 456 14.58 -7.21 9.49
N GLY A 457 14.74 -5.90 9.27
CA GLY A 457 16.03 -5.21 9.42
C GLY A 457 16.92 -5.27 8.17
N ASP A 458 18.22 -5.09 8.37
CA ASP A 458 19.21 -5.14 7.29
C ASP A 458 19.37 -6.57 6.76
N ARG A 459 19.29 -6.70 5.44
CA ARG A 459 19.36 -7.97 4.70
C ARG A 459 20.70 -8.14 3.98
N GLY A 460 21.56 -7.13 3.99
CA GLY A 460 22.81 -7.11 3.22
C GLY A 460 23.72 -8.30 3.51
N PHE A 461 23.76 -8.75 4.77
CA PHE A 461 24.60 -9.90 5.13
C PHE A 461 24.07 -11.24 4.63
N LEU A 462 22.76 -11.40 4.38
CA LEU A 462 22.18 -12.64 3.85
C LEU A 462 22.72 -12.98 2.45
N ALA A 463 23.01 -11.95 1.65
CA ALA A 463 23.62 -12.11 0.34
C ALA A 463 25.07 -12.62 0.41
N ASN A 464 25.75 -12.40 1.54
CA ASN A 464 27.15 -12.74 1.79
C ASN A 464 27.35 -14.05 2.56
N LEU A 465 26.28 -14.79 2.84
CA LEU A 465 26.38 -16.10 3.49
C LEU A 465 27.04 -17.11 2.54
N ALA A 466 28.06 -17.79 3.05
CA ALA A 466 28.79 -18.84 2.38
C ALA A 466 28.17 -20.23 2.69
N PRO A 467 28.36 -21.24 1.82
CA PRO A 467 27.80 -22.58 2.04
C PRO A 467 28.23 -23.26 3.34
N GLU A 468 29.35 -22.85 3.93
CA GLU A 468 29.87 -23.33 5.21
C GLU A 468 29.24 -22.65 6.44
N ASP A 469 28.57 -21.52 6.28
CA ASP A 469 28.00 -20.72 7.37
C ASP A 469 26.79 -21.43 7.99
N ALA A 470 26.98 -22.17 9.08
CA ALA A 470 25.88 -22.88 9.72
C ALA A 470 25.01 -21.96 10.59
N VAL A 471 23.71 -22.28 10.65
CA VAL A 471 22.81 -21.76 11.69
C VAL A 471 23.34 -22.21 13.05
N LYS A 472 23.75 -21.26 13.89
CA LYS A 472 24.21 -21.51 15.26
C LYS A 472 23.03 -21.83 16.16
N SER A 473 21.96 -21.05 16.06
CA SER A 473 20.72 -21.26 16.81
C SER A 473 19.55 -20.57 16.15
N ALA A 474 18.37 -21.18 16.23
CA ALA A 474 17.10 -20.50 15.98
C ALA A 474 16.25 -20.44 17.26
N VAL A 475 15.63 -19.29 17.55
CA VAL A 475 14.80 -19.09 18.75
C VAL A 475 13.50 -18.38 18.39
N VAL A 476 12.38 -18.83 18.95
CA VAL A 476 11.11 -18.12 18.86
C VAL A 476 11.17 -16.92 19.79
N ILE A 477 11.19 -15.70 19.24
CA ILE A 477 11.16 -14.46 20.03
C ILE A 477 9.73 -14.14 20.44
N ARG A 478 8.77 -14.42 19.55
CA ARG A 478 7.37 -14.10 19.75
C ARG A 478 6.48 -15.14 19.09
N LYS A 479 5.43 -15.55 19.78
CA LYS A 479 4.37 -16.43 19.25
C LYS A 479 3.00 -15.94 19.72
N ARG A 480 1.95 -16.32 18.99
CA ARG A 480 0.56 -16.08 19.40
C ARG A 480 0.21 -17.02 20.56
N SER A 481 -0.92 -16.75 21.21
CA SER A 481 -1.46 -17.59 22.28
C SER A 481 -2.02 -18.94 21.79
N SER A 482 -2.21 -19.11 20.48
CA SER A 482 -2.66 -20.36 19.85
C SER A 482 -1.65 -21.51 20.04
N PRO A 483 -2.12 -22.77 20.18
CA PRO A 483 -1.23 -23.92 20.18
C PRO A 483 -0.58 -24.13 18.81
N TYR A 484 0.73 -24.42 18.82
CA TYR A 484 1.56 -24.60 17.63
C TYR A 484 1.74 -26.09 17.29
N ASP A 485 0.63 -26.80 17.05
CA ASP A 485 0.63 -28.19 16.60
C ASP A 485 0.33 -28.27 15.10
N PRO A 486 1.35 -28.40 14.23
CA PRO A 486 1.16 -28.46 12.79
C PRO A 486 0.56 -29.79 12.33
N LYS A 487 -0.28 -29.75 11.30
CA LYS A 487 -0.67 -30.95 10.54
C LYS A 487 0.52 -31.38 9.68
N ARG A 488 0.96 -32.62 9.88
CA ARG A 488 2.07 -33.26 9.16
C ARG A 488 1.57 -34.52 8.45
N ASN A 489 1.89 -34.65 7.18
CA ASN A 489 1.62 -35.85 6.37
C ASN A 489 2.80 -36.82 6.43
N LYS A 490 2.53 -38.11 6.39
CA LYS A 490 3.57 -39.13 6.23
C LYS A 490 4.16 -39.07 4.81
N PRO A 491 5.44 -39.45 4.64
CA PRO A 491 6.13 -39.41 3.37
C PRO A 491 5.50 -40.28 2.28
#